data_AF-A0A6I1VZH1-F1
#
_entry.id   AF-A0A6I1VZH1-F1
#
_cell.length_a   1.000
_cell.length_b   1.000
_cell.length_c   1.000
_cell.angle_alpha   90.00
_cell.angle_beta   90.00
_cell.angle_gamma   90.00
#
_symmetry.space_group_name_H-M   'P 1'
#
loop_
_entity.id
_entity.type
_entity.pdbx_description
1 polymer ?
#
loop_
_entity_poly.entity_id
_entity_poly.type
_entity_poly.pdbx_seq_one_letter_code
_entity_poly.pdbx_strand_id
1 'polypeptide(L)'
;RDYAIKPMNCPCHVQVFNQGLKSYRELPLRLAEFGACHRDEPSGALHGIMRVRAFTQDDAHIFCTEEQMQAESAAFIKLTLDVYADFGFKDIELKLSTRPEKRVGSDELWGRAESALASALDSAGLAYDLQPGEGAF
;
A
#
# COMPACT_ATOMS: atom_id res chain seq x y z
N ARG A 1 0.47 -29.84 11.78
CA ARG A 1 0.36 -28.36 11.74
C ARG A 1 0.86 -27.97 10.39
N ASP A 2 0.06 -27.23 9.65
CA ASP A 2 0.40 -26.85 8.29
C ASP A 2 0.80 -25.38 8.30
N TYR A 3 1.88 -25.06 7.59
CA TYR A 3 2.46 -23.72 7.53
C TYR A 3 2.58 -23.31 6.05
N ALA A 4 2.51 -22.02 5.82
CA ALA A 4 2.72 -21.42 4.50
C ALA A 4 3.86 -20.41 4.56
N ILE A 5 4.60 -20.30 3.45
CA ILE A 5 5.58 -19.22 3.27
C ILE A 5 4.81 -17.93 2.99
N LYS A 6 5.24 -16.82 3.58
CA LYS A 6 4.54 -15.53 3.46
C LYS A 6 4.56 -15.01 2.01
N PRO A 7 3.40 -14.62 1.43
CA PRO A 7 3.34 -13.92 0.14
C PRO A 7 3.34 -12.39 0.27
N MET A 8 3.30 -11.87 1.51
CA MET A 8 3.26 -10.45 1.90
C MET A 8 3.60 -10.31 3.40
N ASN A 9 4.02 -9.11 3.84
CA ASN A 9 4.40 -8.88 5.24
C ASN A 9 3.25 -8.38 6.13
N CYS A 10 2.14 -7.90 5.54
CA CYS A 10 1.04 -7.24 6.24
C CYS A 10 0.55 -7.98 7.50
N PRO A 11 0.26 -9.30 7.45
CA PRO A 11 -0.21 -10.03 8.63
C PRO A 11 0.82 -10.04 9.77
N CYS A 12 2.11 -10.09 9.44
CA CYS A 12 3.19 -10.04 10.43
C CYS A 12 3.27 -8.66 11.10
N HIS A 13 3.13 -7.58 10.33
CA HIS A 13 3.14 -6.21 10.88
C HIS A 13 1.93 -5.95 11.77
N VAL A 14 0.77 -6.53 11.45
CA VAL A 14 -0.39 -6.54 12.37
C VAL A 14 -0.08 -7.30 13.66
N GLN A 15 0.62 -8.44 13.60
CA GLN A 15 1.04 -9.13 14.82
C GLN A 15 2.01 -8.30 15.67
N VAL A 16 2.92 -7.56 15.05
CA VAL A 16 3.81 -6.61 15.74
C VAL A 16 3.00 -5.48 16.38
N PHE A 17 2.02 -4.92 15.67
CA PHE A 17 1.11 -3.91 16.21
C PHE A 17 0.31 -4.42 17.41
N ASN A 18 -0.11 -5.68 17.38
CA ASN A 18 -0.86 -6.29 18.49
C ASN A 18 0.00 -6.55 19.74
N GLN A 19 1.33 -6.47 19.66
CA GLN A 19 2.19 -6.64 20.82
C GLN A 19 2.21 -5.38 21.70
N GLY A 20 1.80 -5.53 22.95
CA GLY A 20 1.77 -4.45 23.95
C GLY A 20 0.56 -3.52 23.79
N LEU A 21 0.46 -2.55 24.70
CA LEU A 21 -0.56 -1.50 24.62
C LEU A 21 -0.19 -0.49 23.54
N LYS A 22 -1.20 0.13 22.92
CA LYS A 22 -1.05 1.21 21.93
C LYS A 22 -1.83 2.43 22.39
N SER A 23 -1.16 3.57 22.43
CA SER A 23 -1.78 4.87 22.67
C SER A 23 -2.01 5.60 21.35
N TYR A 24 -3.10 6.36 21.25
CA TYR A 24 -3.31 7.27 20.11
C TYR A 24 -2.15 8.26 19.91
N ARG A 25 -1.39 8.55 20.99
CA ARG A 25 -0.21 9.44 20.95
C ARG A 25 0.98 8.83 20.21
N GLU A 26 1.00 7.51 20.04
CA GLU A 26 2.03 6.79 19.30
C GLU A 26 1.70 6.69 17.80
N LEU A 27 0.49 7.11 17.40
CA LEU A 27 0.09 7.16 16.00
C LEU A 27 0.49 8.51 15.37
N PRO A 28 0.99 8.52 14.12
CA PRO A 28 1.11 7.38 13.22
C PRO A 28 2.33 6.50 13.51
N LEU A 29 2.12 5.20 13.63
CA LEU A 29 3.17 4.18 13.78
C LEU A 29 3.50 3.61 12.40
N ARG A 30 4.77 3.70 11.99
CA ARG A 30 5.25 3.25 10.68
C ARG A 30 6.20 2.08 10.85
N LEU A 31 5.91 0.95 10.20
CA LEU A 31 6.77 -0.23 10.16
C LEU A 31 7.26 -0.44 8.74
N ALA A 32 8.55 -0.71 8.55
CA ALA A 32 9.14 -1.01 7.24
C ALA A 32 9.95 -2.30 7.34
N GLU A 33 9.91 -3.12 6.28
CA GLU A 33 10.59 -4.42 6.25
C GLU A 33 11.02 -4.79 4.82
N PHE A 34 12.31 -5.06 4.64
CA PHE A 34 12.84 -5.74 3.45
C PHE A 34 12.68 -7.26 3.59
N GLY A 35 11.44 -7.71 3.72
CA GLY A 35 11.09 -9.11 3.98
C GLY A 35 11.08 -9.95 2.71
N ALA A 36 11.69 -11.15 2.74
CA ALA A 36 11.61 -12.09 1.63
C ALA A 36 10.20 -12.72 1.56
N CYS A 37 9.50 -12.46 0.45
CA CYS A 37 8.17 -12.98 0.16
C CYS A 37 8.22 -14.00 -0.98
N HIS A 38 7.29 -14.95 -0.95
CA HIS A 38 7.17 -15.97 -1.98
C HIS A 38 5.74 -16.10 -2.49
N ARG A 39 5.57 -16.16 -3.81
CA ARG A 39 4.30 -16.43 -4.49
C ARG A 39 4.51 -17.56 -5.48
N ASP A 40 3.62 -18.54 -5.48
CA ASP A 40 3.68 -19.67 -6.42
C ASP A 40 3.11 -19.27 -7.78
N GLU A 41 3.79 -18.36 -8.46
CA GLU A 41 3.43 -17.93 -9.81
C GLU A 41 3.58 -19.10 -10.81
N PRO A 42 2.66 -19.25 -11.79
CA PRO A 42 2.79 -20.25 -12.84
C PRO A 42 4.13 -20.14 -13.57
N SER A 43 4.80 -21.26 -13.82
CA SER A 43 6.13 -21.28 -14.43
C SER A 43 6.18 -20.58 -15.80
N GLY A 44 5.09 -20.68 -16.58
CA GLY A 44 4.97 -20.01 -17.88
C GLY A 44 4.81 -18.48 -17.82
N ALA A 45 4.55 -17.90 -16.64
CA ALA A 45 4.43 -16.46 -16.46
C ALA A 45 5.74 -15.81 -15.98
N LEU A 46 6.75 -16.60 -15.61
CA LEU A 46 8.01 -16.06 -15.09
C LEU A 46 8.81 -15.34 -16.19
N HIS A 47 9.40 -14.20 -15.86
CA HIS A 47 10.15 -13.41 -16.82
C HIS A 47 11.29 -12.61 -16.18
N GLY A 48 12.54 -13.04 -16.44
CA GLY A 48 13.75 -12.37 -15.96
C GLY A 48 13.69 -12.05 -14.47
N ILE A 49 13.90 -10.77 -14.13
CA ILE A 49 13.71 -10.22 -12.77
C ILE A 49 12.37 -9.49 -12.61
N MET A 50 11.58 -9.37 -13.69
CA MET A 50 10.31 -8.62 -13.69
C MET A 50 9.17 -9.43 -13.05
N ARG A 51 9.23 -10.76 -13.14
CA ARG A 51 8.22 -11.65 -12.56
C ARG A 51 8.86 -12.93 -12.03
N VAL A 52 8.94 -13.04 -10.71
CA VAL A 52 9.69 -14.09 -9.98
C VAL A 52 8.85 -14.68 -8.85
N ARG A 53 9.21 -15.88 -8.38
CA ARG A 53 8.54 -16.54 -7.25
C ARG A 53 9.02 -16.06 -5.88
N ALA A 54 10.24 -15.54 -5.79
CA ALA A 54 10.85 -15.05 -4.57
C ALA A 54 11.33 -13.63 -4.81
N PHE A 55 10.91 -12.69 -3.96
CA PHE A 55 11.22 -11.27 -4.13
C PHE A 55 11.22 -10.57 -2.77
N THR A 56 11.86 -9.41 -2.74
CA THR A 56 11.85 -8.49 -1.60
C THR A 56 11.29 -7.17 -2.08
N GLN A 57 10.25 -6.70 -1.41
CA GLN A 57 9.73 -5.36 -1.59
C GLN A 57 10.29 -4.48 -0.47
N ASP A 58 10.44 -3.19 -0.74
CA ASP A 58 10.59 -2.12 0.23
C ASP A 58 9.25 -1.87 0.96
N ASP A 59 8.70 -2.93 1.55
CA ASP A 59 7.34 -2.97 2.08
C ASP A 59 7.23 -2.20 3.41
N ALA A 60 6.10 -1.52 3.60
CA ALA A 60 5.83 -0.74 4.80
C ALA A 60 4.34 -0.65 5.12
N HIS A 61 4.03 -0.54 6.40
CA HIS A 61 2.67 -0.40 6.92
C HIS A 61 2.59 0.77 7.89
N ILE A 62 1.60 1.64 7.67
CA ILE A 62 1.33 2.79 8.51
C ILE A 62 0.03 2.53 9.26
N PHE A 63 0.11 2.49 10.58
CA PHE A 63 -1.04 2.49 11.48
C PHE A 63 -1.27 3.93 11.91
N CYS A 64 -2.43 4.50 11.56
CA CYS A 64 -2.76 5.88 11.85
C CYS A 64 -4.25 6.05 12.16
N THR A 65 -4.63 7.19 12.71
CA THR A 65 -6.05 7.55 12.82
C THR A 65 -6.61 7.96 11.46
N GLU A 66 -7.92 7.93 11.31
CA GLU A 66 -8.57 8.32 10.05
C GLU A 66 -8.27 9.78 9.68
N GLU A 67 -8.10 10.66 10.68
CA GLU A 67 -7.75 12.08 10.43
C GLU A 67 -6.32 12.25 9.93
N GLN A 68 -5.43 11.30 10.21
CA GLN A 68 -4.03 11.30 9.79
C GLN A 68 -3.84 10.74 8.38
N MET A 69 -4.82 9.97 7.86
CA MET A 69 -4.71 9.24 6.59
C MET A 69 -4.33 10.14 5.41
N GLN A 70 -5.00 11.29 5.24
CA GLN A 70 -4.71 12.20 4.12
C GLN A 70 -3.26 12.70 4.16
N ALA A 71 -2.77 13.09 5.34
CA ALA A 71 -1.41 13.60 5.51
C ALA A 71 -0.36 12.52 5.26
N GLU A 72 -0.58 11.29 5.74
CA GLU A 72 0.32 10.15 5.51
C GLU A 72 0.34 9.74 4.02
N SER A 73 -0.82 9.71 3.36
CA SER A 73 -0.90 9.44 1.92
C SER A 73 -0.15 10.50 1.10
N ALA A 74 -0.32 11.79 1.41
CA ALA A 74 0.38 12.87 0.71
C ALA A 74 1.91 12.79 0.93
N ALA A 75 2.35 12.50 2.16
CA ALA A 75 3.75 12.32 2.48
C ALA A 75 4.37 11.13 1.71
N PHE A 76 3.64 10.02 1.59
CA PHE A 76 4.08 8.85 0.85
C PHE A 76 4.14 9.07 -0.67
N ILE A 77 3.14 9.76 -1.24
CA ILE A 77 3.14 10.13 -2.65
C ILE A 77 4.38 10.98 -2.97
N LYS A 78 4.67 11.98 -2.11
CA LYS A 78 5.87 12.80 -2.27
C LYS A 78 7.16 11.97 -2.23
N LEU A 79 7.29 11.10 -1.23
CA LEU A 79 8.46 10.21 -1.12
C LEU A 79 8.65 9.37 -2.39
N THR A 80 7.58 8.79 -2.91
CA THR A 80 7.61 7.98 -4.13
C THR A 80 8.08 8.80 -5.35
N LEU A 81 7.56 10.01 -5.51
CA LEU A 81 7.95 10.90 -6.60
C LEU A 81 9.41 11.36 -6.48
N ASP A 82 9.88 11.67 -5.26
CA ASP A 82 11.28 12.04 -5.02
C ASP A 82 12.22 10.89 -5.39
N VAL A 83 11.89 9.65 -5.01
CA VAL A 83 12.65 8.45 -5.41
C VAL A 83 12.65 8.28 -6.93
N TYR A 84 11.51 8.41 -7.60
CA TYR A 84 11.45 8.32 -9.07
C TYR A 84 12.31 9.39 -9.75
N ALA A 85 12.31 10.61 -9.23
CA ALA A 85 13.16 11.70 -9.73
C ALA A 85 14.65 11.38 -9.58
N ASP A 86 15.08 10.81 -8.45
CA ASP A 86 16.46 10.39 -8.21
C ASP A 86 16.94 9.32 -9.21
N PHE A 87 16.05 8.44 -9.65
CA PHE A 87 16.32 7.45 -10.70
C PHE A 87 16.15 7.98 -12.13
N GLY A 88 15.78 9.25 -12.29
CA GLY A 88 15.64 9.91 -13.58
C GLY A 88 14.33 9.63 -14.32
N PHE A 89 13.32 9.08 -13.65
CA PHE A 89 11.98 8.89 -14.21
C PHE A 89 11.23 10.23 -14.20
N LYS A 90 10.75 10.66 -15.38
CA LYS A 90 10.06 11.95 -15.56
C LYS A 90 8.60 11.79 -16.00
N ASP A 91 8.29 10.70 -16.67
CA ASP A 91 6.97 10.41 -17.20
C ASP A 91 6.25 9.45 -16.24
N ILE A 92 5.47 10.02 -15.32
CA ILE A 92 4.78 9.28 -14.25
C ILE A 92 3.28 9.48 -14.43
N GLU A 93 2.54 8.38 -14.54
CA GLU A 93 1.07 8.37 -14.51
C GLU A 93 0.59 7.93 -13.13
N LEU A 94 -0.28 8.72 -12.51
CA LEU A 94 -0.94 8.37 -11.26
C LEU A 94 -2.34 7.82 -11.56
N LYS A 95 -2.71 6.74 -10.88
CA LYS A 95 -4.02 6.10 -11.05
C LYS A 95 -4.66 5.84 -9.69
N LEU A 96 -5.93 6.22 -9.55
CA LEU A 96 -6.73 5.98 -8.36
C LEU A 96 -7.69 4.82 -8.61
N SER A 97 -7.33 3.65 -8.07
CA SER A 97 -8.15 2.44 -8.13
C SER A 97 -9.23 2.45 -7.05
N THR A 98 -10.50 2.36 -7.45
CA THR A 98 -11.63 2.39 -6.51
C THR A 98 -12.16 1.00 -6.20
N ARG A 99 -13.07 0.90 -5.23
CA ARG A 99 -13.58 -0.36 -4.66
C ARG A 99 -13.94 -1.42 -5.71
N PRO A 100 -13.46 -2.68 -5.57
CA PRO A 100 -13.85 -3.78 -6.45
C PRO A 100 -15.24 -4.33 -6.08
N GLU A 101 -15.79 -5.21 -6.93
CA GLU A 101 -17.06 -5.90 -6.66
C GLU A 101 -16.95 -6.81 -5.42
N LYS A 102 -15.84 -7.54 -5.29
CA LYS A 102 -15.54 -8.39 -4.13
C LYS A 102 -14.67 -7.62 -3.15
N ARG A 103 -15.25 -7.20 -2.04
CA ARG A 103 -14.58 -6.38 -1.03
C ARG A 103 -14.98 -6.72 0.40
N VAL A 104 -14.10 -6.39 1.33
CA VAL A 104 -14.32 -6.43 2.78
C VAL A 104 -14.52 -5.01 3.32
N GLY A 105 -15.32 -4.88 4.38
CA GLY A 105 -15.63 -3.58 5.01
C GLY A 105 -16.93 -2.94 4.52
N SER A 106 -17.34 -1.85 5.18
CA SER A 106 -18.60 -1.16 4.88
C SER A 106 -18.45 -0.13 3.77
N ASP A 107 -19.58 0.26 3.16
CA ASP A 107 -19.61 1.24 2.07
C ASP A 107 -19.15 2.62 2.53
N GLU A 108 -19.45 2.97 3.77
CA GLU A 108 -19.02 4.22 4.41
C GLU A 108 -17.51 4.23 4.58
N LEU A 109 -16.89 3.14 5.04
CA LEU A 109 -15.44 3.04 5.21
C LEU A 109 -14.73 3.21 3.86
N TRP A 110 -15.22 2.53 2.83
CA TRP A 110 -14.71 2.67 1.47
C TRP A 110 -14.86 4.09 0.94
N GLY A 111 -16.03 4.73 1.16
CA GLY A 111 -16.26 6.11 0.71
C GLY A 111 -15.30 7.10 1.35
N ARG A 112 -14.97 6.88 2.63
CA ARG A 112 -14.00 7.70 3.35
C ARG A 112 -12.57 7.48 2.86
N ALA A 113 -12.17 6.24 2.61
CA ALA A 113 -10.83 5.92 2.09
C ALA A 113 -10.62 6.49 0.67
N GLU A 114 -11.57 6.28 -0.23
CA GLU A 114 -11.53 6.81 -1.60
C GLU A 114 -11.47 8.35 -1.59
N SER A 115 -12.30 8.99 -0.75
CA SER A 115 -12.31 10.45 -0.60
C SER A 115 -10.99 11.00 -0.06
N ALA A 116 -10.39 10.33 0.93
CA ALA A 116 -9.10 10.75 1.49
C ALA A 116 -7.95 10.63 0.49
N LEU A 117 -7.93 9.55 -0.31
CA LEU A 117 -6.93 9.36 -1.37
C LEU A 117 -7.10 10.41 -2.49
N ALA A 118 -8.33 10.65 -2.95
CA ALA A 118 -8.61 11.71 -3.92
C ALA A 118 -8.19 13.08 -3.39
N SER A 119 -8.56 13.41 -2.15
CA SER A 119 -8.18 14.68 -1.51
C SER A 119 -6.66 14.85 -1.37
N ALA A 120 -5.92 13.76 -1.10
CA ALA A 120 -4.46 13.79 -1.04
C ALA A 120 -3.85 14.10 -2.43
N LEU A 121 -4.36 13.50 -3.49
CA LEU A 121 -3.95 13.77 -4.87
C LEU A 121 -4.29 15.20 -5.31
N ASP A 122 -5.51 15.65 -5.05
CA ASP A 122 -6.00 16.99 -5.37
C ASP A 122 -5.17 18.08 -4.65
N SER A 123 -4.93 17.89 -3.34
CA SER A 123 -4.13 18.84 -2.56
C SER A 123 -2.66 18.87 -2.96
N ALA A 124 -2.14 17.78 -3.52
CA ALA A 124 -0.80 17.72 -4.09
C ALA A 124 -0.72 18.33 -5.51
N GLY A 125 -1.86 18.69 -6.13
CA GLY A 125 -1.91 19.22 -7.49
C GLY A 125 -1.51 18.19 -8.56
N LEU A 126 -1.68 16.91 -8.26
CA LEU A 126 -1.26 15.81 -9.12
C LEU A 126 -2.43 15.34 -9.98
N ALA A 127 -2.25 15.35 -11.30
CA ALA A 127 -3.22 14.75 -12.21
C ALA A 127 -3.21 13.22 -12.05
N TYR A 128 -4.40 12.62 -12.03
CA TYR A 128 -4.56 11.17 -11.92
C TYR A 128 -5.75 10.66 -12.73
N ASP A 129 -5.66 9.41 -13.17
CA ASP A 129 -6.76 8.72 -13.83
C ASP A 129 -7.53 7.84 -12.84
N LEU A 130 -8.85 7.78 -12.95
CA LEU A 130 -9.66 6.85 -12.18
C LEU A 130 -9.62 5.45 -12.81
N GLN A 131 -9.46 4.42 -11.97
CA GLN A 131 -9.58 3.01 -12.36
C GLN A 131 -10.72 2.35 -11.56
N PRO A 132 -11.96 2.44 -12.07
CA PRO A 132 -13.12 1.90 -11.37
C PRO A 132 -13.03 0.39 -11.19
N GLY A 133 -13.10 -0.09 -9.96
CA GLY A 133 -13.16 -1.53 -9.66
C GLY A 133 -11.82 -2.27 -9.58
N GLU A 134 -10.70 -1.56 -9.76
CA GLU A 134 -9.34 -2.14 -9.74
C GLU A 134 -8.69 -2.09 -8.35
N GLY A 135 -9.43 -1.70 -7.31
CA GLY A 135 -8.95 -1.67 -5.94
C GLY A 135 -8.69 -3.06 -5.36
N ALA A 136 -7.89 -3.13 -4.30
CA ALA A 136 -7.69 -4.36 -3.54
C ALA A 136 -8.98 -4.80 -2.80
N PHE A 137 -9.07 -6.09 -2.45
CA PHE A 137 -10.24 -6.71 -1.80
C PHE A 137 -10.45 -6.27 -0.35
#